data_AF-A0A366LS91-F1
#
_entry.id   AF-A0A366LS91-F1
#
_cell.length_a   1.000
_cell.length_b   1.000
_cell.length_c   1.000
_cell.angle_alpha   90.00
_cell.angle_beta   90.00
_cell.angle_gamma   90.00
#
_symmetry.space_group_name_H-M   'P 1'
#
loop_
_entity.id
_entity.type
_entity.pdbx_description
1 polymer ?
#
loop_
_entity_poly.entity_id
_entity_poly.type
_entity_poly.pdbx_seq_one_letter_code
_entity_poly.pdbx_strand_id
1 'polypeptide(L)'
;MELDLGAVRAFLAVVDDGHFTEAAARMGMSQQAVSKRFAELESDLGVPLPIRSRAGVGPSPDGQAFLPHARALIGMADQATAMFAARRRPRLIAHVKDRYRPFTPESQWLPTPDRPLYPGP
;
A
#
# COMPACT_ATOMS: atom_id res chain seq x y z
N MET A 1 2.20 -18.37 18.41
CA MET A 1 1.68 -18.34 17.03
C MET A 1 1.10 -16.97 16.81
N GLU A 2 1.78 -16.16 16.01
CA GLU A 2 1.29 -14.84 15.58
C GLU A 2 1.04 -14.94 14.09
N LEU A 3 -0.12 -14.49 13.61
CA LEU A 3 -0.52 -14.64 12.22
C LEU A 3 -0.47 -13.27 11.54
N ASP A 4 0.50 -13.08 10.63
CA ASP A 4 0.62 -11.83 9.87
C ASP A 4 -0.47 -11.73 8.79
N LEU A 5 -1.32 -10.71 8.89
CA LEU A 5 -2.33 -10.42 7.87
C LEU A 5 -1.72 -10.06 6.51
N GLY A 6 -0.50 -9.52 6.49
CA GLY A 6 0.25 -9.28 5.25
C GLY A 6 0.57 -10.58 4.50
N ALA A 7 0.98 -11.61 5.24
CA ALA A 7 1.22 -12.95 4.74
C ALA A 7 -0.08 -13.67 4.32
N VAL A 8 -1.16 -13.52 5.08
CA VAL A 8 -2.49 -14.06 4.69
C VAL A 8 -2.99 -13.41 3.38
N ARG A 9 -2.77 -12.10 3.18
CA ARG A 9 -3.08 -11.44 1.90
C ARG A 9 -2.24 -11.97 0.75
N ALA A 10 -0.95 -12.23 0.98
CA ALA A 10 -0.07 -12.83 -0.01
C ALA A 10 -0.55 -14.22 -0.44
N PHE A 11 -0.98 -15.04 0.52
CA PHE A 11 -1.59 -16.34 0.23
C PHE A 11 -2.82 -16.23 -0.66
N LEU A 12 -3.79 -15.38 -0.31
CA LEU A 12 -4.99 -15.17 -1.11
C LEU A 12 -4.64 -14.68 -2.52
N ALA A 13 -3.70 -13.75 -2.65
CA ALA A 13 -3.27 -13.25 -3.96
C ALA A 13 -2.68 -14.35 -4.85
N VAL A 14 -1.79 -15.17 -4.30
CA VAL A 14 -1.18 -16.28 -5.05
C VAL A 14 -2.22 -17.32 -5.45
N VAL A 15 -3.20 -17.62 -4.59
CA VAL A 15 -4.27 -18.58 -4.92
C VAL A 15 -5.23 -18.03 -5.98
N ASP A 16 -5.58 -16.74 -5.91
CA ASP A 16 -6.49 -16.12 -6.89
C ASP A 16 -5.83 -15.98 -8.26
N ASP A 17 -4.55 -15.58 -8.32
CA ASP A 17 -3.85 -15.28 -9.57
C ASP A 17 -3.14 -16.51 -10.17
N GLY A 18 -2.98 -17.58 -9.38
CA GLY A 18 -2.30 -18.82 -9.77
C GLY A 18 -0.79 -18.69 -9.98
N HIS A 19 -0.21 -17.50 -9.79
CA HIS A 19 1.20 -17.21 -10.03
C HIS A 19 1.73 -16.18 -9.02
N PHE A 20 2.93 -16.43 -8.46
CA PHE A 20 3.59 -15.50 -7.54
C PHE A 20 3.91 -14.14 -8.19
N THR A 21 4.25 -14.13 -9.47
CA THR A 21 4.61 -12.89 -10.19
C THR A 21 3.39 -11.98 -10.34
N GLU A 22 2.25 -12.53 -10.76
CA GLU A 22 0.99 -11.79 -10.90
C GLU A 22 0.50 -11.28 -9.53
N ALA A 23 0.54 -12.14 -8.50
CA ALA A 23 0.22 -11.76 -7.13
C ALA A 23 1.10 -10.62 -6.61
N ALA A 24 2.39 -10.66 -6.90
CA ALA A 24 3.33 -9.60 -6.53
C ALA A 24 3.03 -8.28 -7.24
N ALA A 25 2.75 -8.33 -8.55
CA ALA A 25 2.34 -7.14 -9.30
C ALA A 25 1.04 -6.55 -8.73
N ARG A 26 0.03 -7.39 -8.45
CA ARG A 26 -1.24 -6.99 -7.85
C ARG A 26 -1.08 -6.34 -6.47
N MET A 27 -0.14 -6.84 -5.67
CA MET A 27 0.16 -6.32 -4.33
C MET A 27 1.12 -5.12 -4.33
N GLY A 28 1.67 -4.72 -5.48
CA GLY A 28 2.70 -3.68 -5.55
C GLY A 28 4.00 -4.06 -4.84
N MET A 29 4.33 -5.35 -4.83
CA MET A 29 5.49 -5.92 -4.13
C MET A 29 6.43 -6.62 -5.12
N SER A 30 7.66 -6.91 -4.71
CA SER A 30 8.52 -7.82 -5.46
C SER A 30 8.09 -9.27 -5.27
N GLN A 31 8.33 -10.12 -6.27
CA GLN A 31 8.04 -11.56 -6.17
C GLN A 31 8.79 -12.22 -5.01
N GLN A 32 10.02 -11.79 -4.71
CA GLN A 32 10.78 -12.25 -3.55
C GLN A 32 10.10 -11.89 -2.23
N ALA A 33 9.53 -10.69 -2.11
CA ALA A 33 8.84 -10.25 -0.91
C ALA A 33 7.53 -11.04 -0.68
N VAL A 34 6.77 -11.31 -1.75
CA VAL A 34 5.59 -12.20 -1.67
C VAL A 34 5.98 -13.62 -1.29
N SER A 35 7.03 -14.17 -1.93
CA SER A 35 7.52 -15.52 -1.60
C SER A 35 7.98 -15.63 -0.15
N LYS A 36 8.64 -14.61 0.39
CA LYS A 36 9.10 -14.58 1.78
C LYS A 36 7.93 -14.61 2.76
N ARG A 37 6.95 -13.71 2.59
CA ARG A 37 5.75 -13.68 3.43
C ARG A 37 4.97 -14.98 3.37
N PHE A 38 4.89 -15.57 2.19
CA PHE A 38 4.23 -16.85 2.01
C PHE A 38 4.95 -17.96 2.82
N ALA A 39 6.28 -18.03 2.74
CA ALA A 39 7.06 -18.99 3.51
C ALA A 39 6.96 -18.78 5.03
N GLU A 40 6.89 -17.52 5.48
CA GLU A 40 6.63 -17.18 6.88
C GLU A 40 5.27 -17.74 7.34
N LEU A 41 4.22 -17.60 6.53
CA LEU A 41 2.90 -18.18 6.81
C LEU A 41 2.91 -19.70 6.91
N GLU A 42 3.63 -20.38 6.01
CA GLU A 42 3.79 -21.85 6.08
C GLU A 42 4.51 -22.27 7.36
N SER A 43 5.55 -21.53 7.76
CA SER A 43 6.29 -21.76 9.00
C SER A 43 5.40 -21.57 10.23
N ASP A 44 4.56 -20.53 10.24
CA ASP A 44 3.68 -20.22 11.37
C ASP A 44 2.53 -21.23 11.52
N LEU A 45 2.04 -21.77 10.40
CA LEU A 45 0.97 -22.78 10.38
C LEU A 45 1.51 -24.22 10.49
N GLY A 46 2.81 -24.43 10.24
CA GLY A 46 3.45 -25.74 10.25
C GLY A 46 3.00 -26.66 9.10
N VAL A 47 2.38 -26.12 8.05
CA VAL A 47 1.86 -26.87 6.90
C VAL A 47 2.24 -26.20 5.58
N PRO A 48 2.55 -26.99 4.53
CA PRO A 48 2.77 -26.45 3.19
C PRO A 48 1.42 -26.04 2.57
N LEU A 49 1.33 -24.82 2.07
CA LEU A 49 0.10 -24.25 1.51
C LEU A 49 0.00 -24.26 -0.03
N PRO A 50 1.09 -24.26 -0.83
CA PRO A 50 1.03 -24.26 -2.29
C PRO A 50 1.49 -25.60 -2.86
N ILE A 51 0.84 -26.01 -3.94
CA ILE A 51 1.33 -27.05 -4.85
C ILE A 51 1.83 -26.35 -6.10
N ARG A 52 3.13 -26.48 -6.38
CA ARG A 52 3.69 -26.12 -7.68
C ARG A 52 3.31 -27.19 -8.69
N SER A 53 2.54 -26.83 -9.71
CA SER A 53 2.21 -27.70 -10.84
C SER A 53 2.79 -27.14 -12.13
N ARG A 54 2.81 -27.95 -13.20
CA ARG A 54 3.19 -27.48 -14.55
C ARG A 54 2.24 -26.41 -15.11
N ALA A 55 1.03 -26.27 -14.54
CA ALA A 55 0.01 -25.31 -14.96
C ALA A 55 -0.02 -24.03 -14.11
N GLY A 56 0.86 -23.91 -13.11
CA GLY A 56 0.88 -22.78 -12.17
C GLY A 56 0.91 -23.23 -10.71
N VAL A 57 0.62 -22.30 -9.79
CA VAL A 57 0.54 -22.51 -8.35
C VAL A 57 -0.91 -22.68 -7.95
N GLY A 58 -1.25 -23.81 -7.32
CA GLY A 58 -2.56 -24.06 -6.72
C GLY A 58 -2.46 -24.27 -5.21
N PRO A 59 -3.55 -24.16 -4.45
CA PRO A 59 -3.55 -24.48 -3.02
C PRO A 59 -3.36 -25.98 -2.80
N SER A 60 -2.61 -26.35 -1.75
CA SER A 60 -2.56 -27.70 -1.20
C SER A 60 -3.90 -28.07 -0.55
N PRO A 61 -4.15 -29.34 -0.16
CA PRO A 61 -5.33 -29.69 0.64
C PRO A 61 -5.47 -28.82 1.91
N ASP A 62 -4.37 -28.58 2.61
CA ASP A 62 -4.32 -27.70 3.78
C ASP A 62 -4.57 -26.24 3.38
N GLY A 63 -4.02 -25.79 2.25
CA GLY A 63 -4.33 -24.49 1.67
C GLY A 63 -5.82 -24.33 1.34
N GLN A 64 -6.45 -25.36 0.80
CA GLN A 64 -7.87 -25.38 0.48
C GLN A 64 -8.73 -25.31 1.75
N ALA A 65 -8.32 -26.01 2.81
CA ALA A 65 -8.95 -25.93 4.13
C ALA A 65 -8.75 -24.56 4.79
N PHE A 66 -7.59 -23.92 4.58
CA PHE A 66 -7.28 -22.61 5.13
C PHE A 66 -7.98 -21.44 4.41
N LEU A 67 -8.27 -21.57 3.11
CA LEU A 67 -8.91 -20.54 2.28
C LEU A 67 -10.14 -19.84 2.88
N PRO A 68 -11.17 -20.55 3.39
CA PRO A 68 -12.33 -19.89 4.01
C PRO A 68 -11.95 -19.05 5.24
N HIS A 69 -10.99 -19.52 6.03
CA HIS A 69 -10.50 -18.79 7.20
C HIS A 69 -9.68 -17.56 6.80
N ALA A 70 -8.80 -17.69 5.82
CA ALA A 70 -8.02 -16.59 5.27
C ALA A 70 -8.92 -15.46 4.74
N ARG A 71 -9.96 -15.80 3.98
CA ARG A 71 -10.94 -14.82 3.47
C ARG A 71 -11.69 -14.12 4.59
N ALA A 72 -12.10 -14.85 5.63
CA ALA A 72 -12.79 -14.27 6.78
C ALA A 72 -11.89 -13.30 7.57
N LEU A 73 -10.63 -13.68 7.81
CA LEU A 73 -9.66 -12.83 8.52
C LEU A 73 -9.43 -11.50 7.79
N ILE A 74 -9.16 -11.57 6.49
CA ILE A 74 -8.95 -10.36 5.69
C ILE A 74 -10.23 -9.52 5.60
N GLY A 75 -11.39 -10.16 5.43
CA GLY A 75 -12.68 -9.46 5.44
C GLY A 75 -12.94 -8.69 6.74
N MET A 76 -12.68 -9.31 7.89
CA MET A 76 -12.82 -8.65 9.20
C MET A 76 -11.82 -7.50 9.37
N ALA A 77 -10.57 -7.68 8.95
CA ALA A 77 -9.55 -6.63 8.99
C ALA A 77 -9.92 -5.44 8.09
N ASP A 78 -10.44 -5.70 6.89
CA ASP A 78 -10.90 -4.68 5.96
C ASP A 78 -12.12 -3.92 6.53
N GLN A 79 -13.06 -4.63 7.16
CA GLN A 79 -14.19 -4.00 7.86
C GLN A 79 -13.73 -3.09 9.01
N ALA A 80 -12.82 -3.59 9.86
CA ALA A 80 -12.30 -2.84 11.00
C ALA A 80 -11.57 -1.57 10.54
N THR A 81 -10.79 -1.64 9.46
CA THR A 81 -10.08 -0.47 8.91
C THR A 81 -11.02 0.51 8.21
N ALA A 82 -12.05 0.02 7.51
CA ALA A 82 -13.05 0.84 6.85
C ALA A 82 -13.84 1.75 7.82
N MET A 83 -14.11 1.29 9.06
CA MET A 83 -14.77 2.09 10.10
C MET A 83 -14.04 3.42 10.38
N PHE A 84 -12.70 3.42 10.26
CA PHE A 84 -11.89 4.61 10.46
C PHE A 84 -11.66 5.40 9.18
N ALA A 85 -11.73 4.76 8.00
CA ALA A 85 -11.60 5.44 6.72
C ALA A 85 -12.70 6.50 6.53
N ALA A 86 -13.94 6.21 6.92
CA ALA A 86 -15.05 7.16 6.88
C ALA A 86 -14.86 8.38 7.82
N ARG A 87 -14.06 8.23 8.89
CA ARG A 87 -13.75 9.30 9.85
C ARG A 87 -12.57 10.17 9.42
N ARG A 88 -11.68 9.65 8.57
CA ARG A 88 -10.59 10.41 7.94
C ARG A 88 -11.14 11.21 6.77
N ARG A 89 -12.00 12.22 7.04
CA ARG A 89 -12.19 13.29 6.07
C ARG A 89 -10.80 13.86 5.74
N PRO A 90 -10.41 13.98 4.46
CA PRO A 90 -9.17 14.66 4.15
C PRO A 90 -9.26 16.05 4.75
N ARG A 91 -8.32 16.40 5.63
CA ARG A 91 -8.08 17.79 6.02
C ARG A 91 -7.54 18.50 4.78
N LEU A 92 -8.42 18.72 3.80
CA LEU A 92 -8.20 19.65 2.71
C LEU A 92 -8.03 21.01 3.37
N ILE A 93 -6.79 21.42 3.58
CA ILE A 93 -6.33 22.80 3.40
C ILE A 93 -7.40 23.85 3.79
N ALA A 94 -7.91 23.77 5.02
CA ALA A 94 -8.84 24.79 5.54
C ALA A 94 -8.08 25.96 6.18
N HIS A 95 -6.76 26.04 5.97
CA HIS A 95 -5.91 27.09 6.53
C HIS A 95 -5.11 27.90 5.50
N VAL A 96 -5.33 27.69 4.20
CA VAL A 96 -4.73 28.54 3.16
C VAL A 96 -5.82 29.05 2.21
N LYS A 97 -6.89 29.61 2.79
CA LYS A 97 -7.77 30.54 2.06
C LYS A 97 -7.88 31.93 2.70
N ASP A 98 -7.43 32.11 3.94
CA ASP A 98 -7.33 33.43 4.58
C ASP A 98 -5.99 34.15 4.36
N ARG A 99 -5.03 33.54 3.64
CA ARG A 99 -3.71 34.15 3.36
C ARG A 99 -3.36 34.33 1.90
N TYR A 100 -4.26 34.02 0.97
CA TYR A 100 -4.02 34.35 -0.43
C TYR A 100 -4.33 35.83 -0.65
N ARG A 101 -3.34 36.70 -0.44
CA ARG A 101 -3.37 38.07 -0.94
C ARG A 101 -2.98 37.98 -2.43
N PRO A 102 -3.86 38.34 -3.38
CA PRO A 102 -3.47 38.38 -4.78
C PRO A 102 -2.30 39.36 -4.94
N PHE A 103 -1.30 38.95 -5.71
CA PHE A 103 -0.18 39.83 -6.09
C PHE A 103 -0.74 41.01 -6.86
N THR A 104 -0.63 42.22 -6.29
CA THR A 104 -0.84 43.47 -7.03
C THR A 104 0.52 43.99 -7.52
N PRO A 105 0.65 44.37 -8.81
CA PRO A 105 1.90 44.88 -9.38
C PRO A 105 2.46 46.12 -8.67
N GLU A 106 1.63 46.88 -7.96
CA GLU A 106 2.03 48.03 -7.13
C GLU A 106 2.60 47.66 -5.75
N SER A 107 2.67 46.38 -5.39
CA SER A 107 3.28 45.93 -4.13
C SER A 107 4.79 45.93 -4.22
N GLN A 108 5.42 47.04 -3.81
CA GLN A 108 6.86 47.17 -3.67
C GLN A 108 7.42 46.11 -2.71
N TRP A 109 7.97 45.02 -3.25
CA TRP A 109 8.79 44.09 -2.48
C TRP A 109 10.21 44.13 -3.05
N LEU A 110 11.01 45.07 -2.56
CA LEU A 110 12.48 45.08 -2.63
C LEU A 110 12.97 46.18 -1.67
N PRO A 111 13.92 45.91 -0.76
CA PRO A 111 14.68 46.99 -0.13
C PRO A 111 15.37 47.79 -1.24
N THR A 112 15.39 49.12 -1.12
CA THR A 112 16.03 50.02 -2.08
C THR A 112 17.47 49.55 -2.32
N PRO A 113 17.88 49.21 -3.56
CA PRO A 113 19.25 48.77 -3.79
C PRO A 113 20.20 49.95 -3.58
N ASP A 114 21.05 49.88 -2.55
CA ASP A 114 22.08 50.90 -2.22
C ASP A 114 23.22 51.02 -3.25
N ARG A 115 23.09 50.43 -4.43
CA ARG A 115 24.10 50.50 -5.49
C ARG A 115 23.46 50.53 -6.88
N PRO A 116 23.90 51.44 -7.77
CA PRO A 116 23.51 51.38 -9.17
C PRO A 116 24.11 50.11 -9.79
N LEU A 117 23.24 49.18 -10.20
CA LEU A 117 23.61 48.05 -11.05
C LEU A 117 23.86 48.59 -12.46
N TYR A 118 25.14 48.74 -12.79
CA TYR A 118 25.74 49.12 -14.08
C TYR A 118 25.60 50.59 -14.53
N PRO A 119 26.71 51.28 -14.86
CA PRO A 119 26.65 52.43 -15.76
C PRO A 119 26.46 51.93 -17.20
N GLY A 120 25.64 52.66 -17.96
CA GLY A 120 25.37 52.41 -19.38
C GLY A 120 26.58 52.63 -20.31
N PRO A 121 26.33 52.61 -21.63
CA PRO A 121 27.11 51.90 -22.66
C PRO A 121 28.54 52.38 -22.90
#